data_AF-A0A7K3KQX3-F1
#
_entry.id   AF-A0A7K3KQX3-F1
#
_cell.length_a   1.000
_cell.length_b   1.000
_cell.length_c   1.000
_cell.angle_alpha   90.00
_cell.angle_beta   90.00
_cell.angle_gamma   90.00
#
_symmetry.space_group_name_H-M   'P 1'
#
loop_
_entity.id
_entity.type
_entity.pdbx_description
1 polymer ?
#
loop_
_entity_poly.entity_id
_entity_poly.type
_entity_poly.pdbx_seq_one_letter_code
_entity_poly.pdbx_strand_id
1 'polypeptide(L)'
;MDPYLLLKRQKNKIFKKYELTLLIKEKTSPEIINTWLIQYLKSPSFERFIQKENAGGTQKFIALGLIRDMKLMTPSVQEQARIGELLNHLDNLIAANQRKLDLLKEQKKGFLQKMFV
;
A
#
# COMPACT_ATOMS: atom_id res chain seq x y z
N MET A 1 -9.37 -8.69 20.44
CA MET A 1 -9.43 -8.50 18.97
C MET A 1 -9.07 -9.84 18.34
N ASP A 2 -10.01 -10.47 17.64
CA ASP A 2 -9.83 -11.80 17.05
C ASP A 2 -8.79 -11.78 15.89
N PRO A 3 -7.69 -12.55 15.99
CA PRO A 3 -6.65 -12.63 14.96
C PRO A 3 -7.18 -13.04 13.58
N TYR A 4 -8.24 -13.84 13.52
CA TYR A 4 -8.82 -14.33 12.25
C TYR A 4 -9.52 -13.21 11.47
N LEU A 5 -10.13 -12.24 12.17
CA LEU A 5 -10.78 -11.07 11.57
C LEU A 5 -9.77 -10.12 10.92
N LEU A 6 -8.59 -9.95 11.51
CA LEU A 6 -7.50 -9.14 10.93
C LEU A 6 -6.94 -9.78 9.65
N LEU A 7 -6.76 -11.10 9.65
CA LEU A 7 -6.27 -11.86 8.50
C LEU A 7 -7.26 -11.81 7.32
N LYS A 8 -8.56 -11.94 7.60
CA LYS A 8 -9.62 -11.87 6.59
C LYS A 8 -9.72 -10.45 6.00
N ARG A 9 -9.56 -9.42 6.83
CA ARG A 9 -9.57 -8.00 6.42
C ARG A 9 -8.32 -7.61 5.61
N GLN A 10 -7.15 -8.17 5.93
CA GLN A 10 -5.94 -8.00 5.13
C GLN A 10 -6.01 -8.74 3.80
N LYS A 11 -6.45 -10.02 3.79
CA LYS A 11 -6.66 -10.77 2.54
C LYS A 11 -7.59 -10.03 1.60
N ASN A 12 -8.73 -9.51 2.09
CA ASN A 12 -9.71 -8.80 1.26
C ASN A 12 -9.17 -7.47 0.68
N LYS A 13 -8.31 -6.75 1.42
CA LYS A 13 -7.59 -5.56 0.90
C LYS A 13 -6.55 -5.93 -0.15
N ILE A 14 -5.85 -7.04 0.04
CA ILE A 14 -4.83 -7.56 -0.87
C ILE A 14 -5.46 -8.00 -2.20
N PHE A 15 -6.56 -8.77 -2.15
CA PHE A 15 -7.30 -9.21 -3.35
C PHE A 15 -7.82 -8.02 -4.18
N LYS A 16 -8.47 -7.05 -3.53
CA LYS A 16 -8.91 -5.83 -4.22
C LYS A 16 -7.77 -5.05 -4.86
N LYS A 17 -6.59 -5.01 -4.23
CA LYS A 17 -5.41 -4.35 -4.79
C LYS A 17 -4.89 -5.05 -6.06
N TYR A 18 -4.87 -6.38 -6.07
CA TYR A 18 -4.46 -7.16 -7.25
C TYR A 18 -5.47 -7.03 -8.41
N GLU A 19 -6.77 -7.06 -8.12
CA GLU A 19 -7.82 -6.83 -9.12
C GLU A 19 -7.69 -5.44 -9.77
N LEU A 20 -7.40 -4.40 -8.98
CA LEU A 20 -7.15 -3.06 -9.49
C LEU A 20 -5.90 -2.98 -10.37
N THR A 21 -4.82 -3.68 -10.02
CA THR A 21 -3.62 -3.74 -10.87
C THR A 21 -3.86 -4.43 -12.21
N LEU A 22 -4.71 -5.45 -12.26
CA LEU A 22 -5.05 -6.16 -13.50
C LEU A 22 -5.93 -5.31 -14.41
N LEU A 23 -6.94 -4.62 -13.84
CA LEU A 23 -7.84 -3.75 -14.59
C LEU A 23 -7.13 -2.54 -15.24
N ILE A 24 -6.11 -1.99 -14.58
CA ILE A 24 -5.35 -0.84 -15.11
C ILE A 24 -4.45 -1.27 -16.28
N LYS A 25 -3.91 -2.48 -16.24
CA LYS A 25 -3.03 -3.03 -17.30
C LYS A 25 -3.75 -3.39 -18.60
N GLU A 26 -5.05 -3.69 -18.54
CA GLU A 26 -5.84 -4.12 -19.70
C GLU A 26 -5.98 -3.03 -20.78
N LYS A 27 -5.80 -1.75 -20.43
CA LYS A 27 -6.06 -0.60 -21.32
C LYS A 27 -4.84 0.29 -21.61
N THR A 28 -3.69 0.03 -20.97
CA THR A 28 -2.50 0.89 -21.06
C THR A 28 -1.29 0.18 -21.68
N SER A 29 -0.77 0.75 -22.76
CA SER A 29 0.64 0.62 -23.16
C SER A 29 1.27 2.00 -23.01
N PRO A 30 2.40 2.15 -22.28
CA PRO A 30 3.51 1.21 -22.14
C PRO A 30 3.44 0.32 -20.87
N GLU A 31 4.32 -0.69 -20.79
CA GLU A 31 4.44 -1.64 -19.68
C GLU A 31 4.48 -0.96 -18.30
N ILE A 32 3.34 -0.92 -17.60
CA ILE A 32 3.28 -0.40 -16.24
C ILE A 32 3.89 -1.43 -15.29
N ILE A 33 4.96 -1.03 -14.61
CA ILE A 33 5.62 -1.86 -13.62
C ILE A 33 4.75 -1.94 -12.36
N ASN A 34 4.50 -3.16 -11.89
CA ASN A 34 3.64 -3.42 -10.72
C ASN A 34 4.13 -2.72 -9.45
N THR A 35 5.44 -2.74 -9.20
CA THR A 35 6.03 -2.11 -8.02
C THR A 35 5.77 -0.60 -8.03
N TRP A 36 5.98 0.04 -9.17
CA TRP A 36 5.65 1.46 -9.35
C TRP A 36 4.16 1.74 -9.17
N LEU A 37 3.28 0.96 -9.82
CA LEU A 37 1.83 1.14 -9.73
C LEU A 37 1.34 1.04 -8.28
N ILE A 38 1.86 0.08 -7.53
CA ILE A 38 1.54 -0.08 -6.11
C ILE A 38 1.93 1.16 -5.31
N GLN A 39 3.09 1.76 -5.59
CA GLN A 39 3.52 2.98 -4.91
C GLN A 39 2.70 4.19 -5.35
N TYR A 40 2.33 4.28 -6.64
CA TYR A 40 1.42 5.31 -7.14
C TYR A 40 0.05 5.26 -6.45
N LEU A 41 -0.53 4.06 -6.28
CA LEU A 41 -1.82 3.87 -5.62
C LEU A 41 -1.80 4.22 -4.13
N LYS A 42 -0.62 4.27 -3.49
CA LYS A 42 -0.44 4.77 -2.12
C LYS A 42 -0.19 6.28 -2.07
N SER A 43 0.01 6.94 -3.22
CA SER A 43 0.43 8.33 -3.24
C SER A 43 -0.70 9.30 -2.85
N PRO A 44 -0.38 10.46 -2.26
CA PRO A 44 -1.38 11.49 -1.97
C PRO A 44 -2.15 11.97 -3.21
N SER A 45 -1.54 11.87 -4.40
CA SER A 45 -2.18 12.23 -5.66
C SER A 45 -3.34 11.31 -5.99
N PHE A 46 -3.15 10.00 -5.84
CA PHE A 46 -4.23 9.03 -6.01
C PHE A 46 -5.27 9.17 -4.91
N GLU A 47 -4.87 9.39 -3.65
CA GLU A 47 -5.83 9.64 -2.57
C GLU A 47 -6.71 10.87 -2.82
N ARG A 48 -6.12 11.97 -3.31
CA ARG A 48 -6.87 13.18 -3.70
C ARG A 48 -7.84 12.90 -4.85
N PHE A 49 -7.42 12.13 -5.85
CA PHE A 49 -8.29 11.70 -6.94
C PHE A 49 -9.49 10.92 -6.38
N ILE A 50 -9.25 9.93 -5.52
CA ILE A 50 -10.33 9.18 -4.87
C ILE A 50 -11.24 10.08 -4.03
N GLN A 51 -10.69 11.02 -3.27
CA GLN A 51 -11.49 11.94 -2.45
C GLN A 51 -12.38 12.85 -3.30
N LYS A 52 -11.85 13.40 -4.40
CA LYS A 52 -12.61 14.25 -5.33
C LYS A 52 -13.78 13.50 -5.95
N GLU A 53 -13.54 12.26 -6.38
CA GLU A 53 -14.54 11.45 -7.08
C GLU A 53 -15.54 10.77 -6.11
N ASN A 54 -15.21 10.66 -4.81
CA ASN A 54 -16.09 10.10 -3.77
C ASN A 54 -16.69 11.18 -2.85
N ALA A 55 -16.98 12.37 -3.37
CA ALA A 55 -17.50 13.50 -2.57
C ALA A 55 -18.88 13.26 -1.90
N GLY A 56 -19.52 12.10 -2.08
CA GLY A 56 -20.79 11.74 -1.44
C GLY A 56 -20.74 10.39 -0.70
N GLY A 57 -20.70 10.42 0.64
CA GLY A 57 -21.11 9.30 1.49
C GLY A 57 -20.04 8.65 2.39
N THR A 58 -20.52 7.96 3.44
CA THR A 58 -19.73 7.31 4.50
C THR A 58 -18.95 6.06 4.03
N GLN A 59 -19.28 5.49 2.87
CA GLN A 59 -18.65 4.27 2.34
C GLN A 59 -18.00 4.52 0.98
N LYS A 60 -16.66 4.56 0.97
CA LYS A 60 -15.83 4.84 -0.21
C LYS A 60 -15.83 3.64 -1.16
N PHE A 61 -16.73 3.62 -2.14
CA PHE A 61 -16.69 2.68 -3.26
C PHE A 61 -16.32 3.42 -4.53
N ILE A 62 -15.12 3.13 -5.04
CA ILE A 62 -14.68 3.67 -6.33
C ILE A 62 -15.25 2.77 -7.42
N ALA A 63 -16.03 3.35 -8.34
CA ALA A 63 -16.52 2.62 -9.49
C ALA A 63 -15.36 2.12 -10.36
N LEU A 64 -15.36 0.84 -10.74
CA LEU A 64 -14.29 0.25 -11.54
C LEU A 64 -14.14 0.93 -12.91
N GLY A 65 -15.24 1.42 -13.49
CA GLY A 65 -15.22 2.20 -14.73
C GLY A 65 -14.43 3.50 -14.61
N LEU A 66 -14.55 4.20 -13.48
CA LEU A 66 -13.81 5.44 -13.21
C LEU A 66 -12.30 5.20 -13.17
N ILE A 67 -11.86 4.09 -12.57
CA ILE A 67 -10.45 3.71 -12.52
C ILE A 67 -9.94 3.35 -13.92
N ARG A 68 -10.77 2.69 -14.72
CA ARG A 68 -10.45 2.31 -16.11
C ARG A 68 -10.36 3.52 -17.05
N ASP A 69 -11.06 4.60 -16.76
CA ASP A 69 -11.05 5.83 -17.57
C ASP A 69 -10.09 6.90 -17.03
N MET A 70 -9.42 6.63 -15.90
CA MET A 70 -8.42 7.50 -15.33
C MET A 70 -7.21 7.65 -16.27
N LYS A 71 -6.89 8.90 -16.62
CA LYS A 71 -5.68 9.22 -17.37
C LYS A 71 -4.48 9.22 -16.43
N LEU A 72 -3.66 8.19 -16.52
CA LEU A 72 -2.40 8.07 -15.78
C LEU A 72 -1.26 8.70 -16.59
N MET A 73 -0.59 9.69 -16.02
CA MET A 73 0.72 10.13 -16.52
C MET A 73 1.77 9.21 -15.91
N THR A 74 2.29 8.30 -16.72
CA THR A 74 3.33 7.35 -16.29
C THR A 74 4.70 7.82 -16.75
N PRO A 75 5.74 7.80 -15.89
CA PRO A 75 7.11 8.06 -16.32
C PRO A 75 7.64 6.92 -17.19
N SER A 76 8.86 7.06 -17.72
CA SER A 76 9.48 6.02 -18.53
C SER A 76 9.61 4.69 -17.76
N VAL A 77 9.62 3.55 -18.46
CA VAL A 77 9.73 2.22 -17.82
C VAL A 77 10.98 2.12 -16.92
N GLN A 78 12.09 2.73 -17.35
CA GLN A 78 13.33 2.78 -16.57
C GLN A 78 13.17 3.55 -15.25
N GLU A 79 12.49 4.71 -15.28
CA GLU A 79 12.18 5.49 -14.08
C GLU A 79 11.18 4.76 -13.18
N GLN A 80 10.18 4.09 -13.76
CA GLN A 80 9.23 3.28 -13.00
C GLN A 80 9.97 2.20 -12.19
N ALA A 81 10.95 1.52 -12.79
CA ALA A 81 11.74 0.50 -12.12
C ALA A 81 12.52 1.09 -10.94
N ARG A 82 13.28 2.17 -11.19
CA ARG A 82 14.09 2.83 -10.16
C ARG A 82 13.24 3.37 -9.00
N ILE A 83 12.14 4.04 -9.30
CA ILE A 83 11.22 4.58 -8.28
C ILE A 83 10.59 3.43 -7.49
N GLY A 84 10.11 2.40 -8.18
CA GLY A 84 9.49 1.23 -7.56
C GLY A 84 10.44 0.50 -6.62
N GLU A 85 11.68 0.27 -7.05
CA GLU A 85 12.72 -0.37 -6.24
C GLU A 85 13.12 0.47 -5.04
N LEU A 86 13.38 1.77 -5.23
CA LEU A 86 13.77 2.69 -4.17
C LEU A 86 12.72 2.72 -3.06
N LEU A 87 11.46 2.95 -3.42
CA LEU A 87 10.36 3.06 -2.46
C LEU A 87 10.09 1.72 -1.77
N ASN A 88 10.22 0.60 -2.49
CA ASN A 88 10.10 -0.72 -1.87
C ASN A 88 11.25 -1.00 -0.89
N HIS A 89 12.47 -0.57 -1.20
CA HIS A 89 13.60 -0.68 -0.30
C HIS A 89 13.38 0.14 0.98
N LEU A 90 12.86 1.36 0.86
CA LEU A 90 12.51 2.20 2.01
C LEU A 90 11.42 1.55 2.87
N ASP A 91 10.35 1.02 2.27
CA ASP A 91 9.30 0.28 2.97
C ASP A 91 9.89 -0.89 3.78
N ASN A 92 10.83 -1.64 3.19
CA ASN A 92 11.50 -2.76 3.86
C ASN A 92 12.40 -2.30 5.03
N LEU A 93 13.12 -1.20 4.86
CA LEU A 93 13.94 -0.61 5.92
C LEU A 93 13.09 -0.13 7.10
N ILE A 94 11.97 0.54 6.81
CA ILE A 94 11.01 0.98 7.84
C ILE A 94 10.48 -0.24 8.60
N ALA A 95 10.07 -1.29 7.90
CA ALA A 95 9.58 -2.52 8.53
C ALA A 95 10.64 -3.24 9.38
N ALA A 96 11.90 -3.26 8.93
CA ALA A 96 13.01 -3.81 9.70
C ALA A 96 13.25 -3.02 11.00
N ASN A 97 13.26 -1.67 10.91
CA ASN A 97 13.43 -0.80 12.06
C ASN A 97 12.26 -0.90 13.04
N GLN A 98 11.02 -1.02 12.55
CA GLN A 98 9.85 -1.21 13.40
C GLN A 98 9.93 -2.53 14.19
N ARG A 99 10.31 -3.64 13.53
CA ARG A 99 10.53 -4.92 14.22
C ARG A 99 11.61 -4.83 15.29
N LYS A 100 12.71 -4.14 15.01
CA LYS A 100 13.79 -3.90 15.98
C LYS A 100 13.29 -3.08 17.17
N LEU A 101 12.54 -2.02 16.92
CA LEU A 101 11.96 -1.18 17.96
C LEU A 101 11.01 -1.98 18.87
N ASP A 102 10.16 -2.82 18.29
CA ASP A 102 9.21 -3.62 19.05
C ASP A 102 9.92 -4.67 19.90
N LEU A 103 10.97 -5.31 19.38
CA LEU A 103 11.82 -6.23 20.15
C LEU A 103 12.49 -5.52 21.33
N LEU A 104 13.04 -4.33 21.12
CA LEU A 104 13.68 -3.54 22.19
C LEU A 104 12.68 -3.14 23.28
N LYS A 105 11.43 -2.81 22.91
CA LYS A 105 10.37 -2.53 23.88
C LYS A 105 10.04 -3.74 24.74
N GLU A 106 9.92 -4.92 24.13
CA GLU A 106 9.66 -6.16 24.87
C GLU A 106 10.83 -6.55 25.77
N GLN A 107 12.08 -6.40 25.30
CA GLN A 107 13.27 -6.62 26.13
C GLN A 107 13.32 -5.68 27.34
N LYS A 108 13.07 -4.38 27.11
CA LYS A 108 13.01 -3.38 28.19
C LYS A 108 11.97 -3.78 29.24
N LYS A 109 10.78 -4.20 28.80
CA LYS A 109 9.70 -4.67 29.68
C LYS A 109 10.14 -5.89 30.50
N GLY A 110 10.77 -6.88 29.85
CA GLY A 110 11.27 -8.08 30.52
C GLY A 110 12.37 -7.78 31.55
N PHE A 111 13.29 -6.86 31.25
CA PHE A 111 14.31 -6.44 32.22
C PHE A 111 13.72 -5.68 33.40
N LEU A 112 12.77 -4.77 33.16
CA LEU A 112 12.11 -4.05 34.25
C LEU A 112 11.33 -5.00 35.16
N GLN A 113 10.65 -6.01 34.62
CA GLN A 113 9.99 -7.04 35.43
C GLN A 113 10.97 -7.78 36.34
N LYS A 114 12.19 -8.06 35.86
CA LYS A 114 13.24 -8.73 36.65
C LYS A 114 13.92 -7.83 37.68
N MET A 115 13.78 -6.50 37.60
CA MET A 115 14.41 -5.57 38.55
C MET A 115 13.60 -5.38 39.84
N PHE A 116 12.30 -5.65 39.81
CA PHE A 116 11.39 -5.44 40.95
C PHE A 116 10.85 -6.76 41.54
N VAL A 117 11.55 -7.87 41.27
CA VAL A 117 11.30 -9.21 41.83
C VAL A 117 12.57 -9.68 42.54
#